data_AF-A0A2H0PDK8-F1
#
_entry.id   AF-A0A2H0PDK8-F1
#
_cell.length_a   1.000
_cell.length_b   1.000
_cell.length_c   1.000
_cell.angle_alpha   90.00
_cell.angle_beta   90.00
_cell.angle_gamma   90.00
#
_symmetry.space_group_name_H-M   'P 1'
#
loop_
_entity.id
_entity.type
_entity.pdbx_description
1 polymer ?
#
loop_
_entity_poly.entity_id
_entity_poly.type
_entity_poly.pdbx_seq_one_letter_code
_entity_poly.pdbx_strand_id
1 'polypeptide(L)' 'MEPIESEGRTVADAVEAALLKSGLRRDQVEVTVTQEGSTGFMGLGSKPAKIRLTEKRWGPDSPAP' A
#
# COMPACT_ATOMS: atom_id res chain seq x y z
N MET A 1 6.34 15.53 -3.34
CA MET A 1 5.41 14.38 -3.44
C MET A 1 5.29 13.81 -2.04
N GLU A 2 4.11 13.91 -1.46
CA GLU A 2 3.87 13.34 -0.14
C GLU A 2 3.56 11.85 -0.31
N PRO A 3 4.21 10.97 0.47
CA PRO A 3 3.88 9.57 0.47
C PRO A 3 2.51 9.33 1.10
N ILE A 4 1.69 8.48 0.49
CA ILE A 4 0.37 8.11 1.01
C ILE A 4 0.56 6.98 2.02
N GLU A 5 0.27 7.26 3.28
CA GLU A 5 0.28 6.25 4.33
C GLU A 5 -1.09 5.59 4.45
N SER A 6 -1.09 4.28 4.66
CA SER A 6 -2.30 3.53 4.97
C SER A 6 -2.02 2.33 5.81
N GLU A 7 -3.06 1.95 6.54
CA GLU A 7 -3.03 0.85 7.47
C GLU A 7 -4.21 -0.08 7.22
N GLY A 8 -4.03 -1.34 7.59
CA GLY A 8 -5.01 -2.37 7.37
C GLY A 8 -4.77 -3.57 8.26
N ARG A 9 -5.73 -4.50 8.28
CA ARG A 9 -5.59 -5.73 9.06
C ARG A 9 -4.43 -6.60 8.57
N THR A 10 -4.17 -6.55 7.27
CA THR A 10 -3.04 -7.21 6.60
C THR A 10 -2.37 -6.24 5.65
N VAL A 11 -1.15 -6.59 5.18
CA VAL A 11 -0.44 -5.79 4.17
C VAL A 11 -1.28 -5.65 2.90
N ALA A 12 -1.99 -6.71 2.49
CA ALA A 12 -2.87 -6.67 1.32
C ALA A 12 -4.00 -5.64 1.48
N ASP A 13 -4.67 -5.66 2.63
CA ASP A 13 -5.74 -4.72 3.01
C ASP A 13 -5.25 -3.27 2.96
N ALA A 14 -4.08 -3.03 3.58
CA ALA A 14 -3.47 -1.70 3.61
C ALA A 14 -3.08 -1.22 2.20
N VAL A 15 -2.62 -2.12 1.34
CA VAL A 15 -2.26 -1.81 -0.06
C VAL A 15 -3.51 -1.47 -0.87
N GLU A 16 -4.58 -2.26 -0.79
CA GLU A 16 -5.82 -1.97 -1.52
C GLU A 16 -6.44 -0.63 -1.10
N ALA A 17 -6.54 -0.39 0.22
CA ALA A 17 -7.08 0.87 0.75
C ALA A 17 -6.31 2.09 0.24
N ALA A 18 -4.99 1.95 0.10
CA ALA A 18 -4.13 3.03 -0.32
C ALA A 18 -4.11 3.23 -1.84
N LEU A 19 -4.21 2.16 -2.63
CA LEU A 19 -4.42 2.23 -4.07
C LEU A 19 -5.76 2.94 -4.38
N LEU A 20 -6.82 2.58 -3.65
CA LEU A 20 -8.13 3.22 -3.76
C LEU A 20 -8.07 4.72 -3.41
N LYS A 21 -7.34 5.10 -2.35
CA LYS A 21 -7.13 6.50 -1.96
C LYS A 21 -6.31 7.29 -2.99
N SER A 22 -5.27 6.66 -3.54
CA SER A 22 -4.39 7.28 -4.52
C SER A 22 -5.04 7.39 -5.91
N GLY A 23 -6.02 6.55 -6.22
CA GLY A 23 -6.59 6.42 -7.56
C GLY A 23 -5.61 5.87 -8.61
N LEU A 24 -4.42 5.42 -8.17
CA LEU A 24 -3.36 4.89 -9.03
C LEU A 24 -3.38 3.36 -8.99
N ARG A 25 -2.84 2.74 -10.04
CA ARG A 25 -2.68 1.29 -10.11
C ARG A 25 -1.39 0.85 -9.42
N ARG A 26 -1.33 -0.42 -9.00
CA ARG A 26 -0.20 -0.99 -8.26
C ARG A 26 1.13 -0.98 -9.04
N ASP A 27 1.08 -0.95 -10.36
CA ASP A 27 2.22 -0.81 -11.27
C ASP A 27 2.75 0.63 -11.33
N GLN A 28 1.90 1.63 -11.07
CA GLN A 28 2.22 3.05 -11.10
C GLN A 28 2.70 3.59 -9.75
N VAL A 29 2.84 2.72 -8.76
CA VAL A 29 3.18 3.11 -7.39
C VAL A 29 4.17 2.13 -6.77
N GLU A 30 4.95 2.64 -5.84
CA GLU A 30 5.90 1.89 -5.05
C GLU A 30 5.34 1.70 -3.64
N VAL A 31 5.20 0.44 -3.23
CA VAL A 31 4.69 0.04 -1.92
C VAL A 31 5.88 -0.26 -1.01
N THR A 32 6.02 0.51 0.05
CA THR A 32 6.98 0.25 1.13
C THR A 32 6.22 -0.20 2.38
N VAL A 33 6.51 -1.41 2.89
CA VAL A 33 5.92 -1.87 4.15
C VAL A 33 6.72 -1.28 5.31
N THR A 34 6.10 -0.37 6.07
CA THR A 34 6.71 0.23 7.26
C THR A 34 6.42 -0.58 8.51
N GLN A 35 5.32 -1.33 8.53
CA GLN A 35 4.96 -2.23 9.62
C GLN A 35 4.32 -3.50 9.06
N GLU A 36 4.96 -4.64 9.30
CA GLU A 36 4.39 -5.94 8.98
C GLU A 36 3.23 -6.24 9.94
N GLY A 37 2.01 -6.31 9.39
CA GLY A 37 0.84 -6.68 10.17
C GLY A 37 0.96 -8.14 10.58
N SER A 38 0.90 -8.40 11.88
CA SER A 38 0.92 -9.76 12.40
C SER A 38 -0.50 -10.17 12.76
N THR A 39 -1.02 -11.16 12.04
CA THR A 39 -2.27 -11.83 12.42
C THR A 39 -1.89 -12.94 13.38
N GLY A 40 -1.90 -12.64 14.69
CA GLY A 40 -1.68 -13.65 15.72
C GLY A 40 -2.65 -14.82 15.56
N PHE A 41 -2.18 -16.04 15.85
CA PHE A 41 -3.02 -17.23 15.87
C PHE A 41 -4.10 -17.03 16.95
N MET A 42 -5.38 -17.09 16.58
CA MET A 42 -6.54 -16.91 17.47
C MET A 42 -6.95 -15.45 17.82
N GLY A 43 -6.72 -14.45 16.98
CA GLY A 43 -7.47 -13.18 17.03
C GLY A 43 -7.25 -12.24 18.23
N LEU A 44 -6.44 -12.64 19.22
CA LEU A 44 -6.04 -11.81 20.36
C LEU A 44 -4.66 -11.20 20.10
N GLY A 45 -4.63 -9.91 19.76
CA GLY A 45 -3.37 -9.16 19.61
C GLY A 45 -2.88 -8.96 18.19
N SER A 46 -3.76 -8.94 17.18
CA SER A 46 -3.37 -8.60 15.82
C SER A 46 -2.84 -7.16 15.75
N LYS A 47 -1.60 -7.01 15.26
CA LYS A 47 -1.02 -5.70 14.97
C LYS A 47 -1.42 -5.28 13.56
N PRO A 48 -1.92 -4.05 13.36
CA PRO A 48 -2.23 -3.56 12.03
C PRO A 48 -0.96 -3.49 11.17
N ALA A 49 -1.10 -3.82 9.89
CA ALA A 49 -0.08 -3.56 8.90
C ALA A 49 -0.10 -2.07 8.54
N LYS A 50 1.09 -1.48 8.37
CA LYS A 50 1.23 -0.13 7.82
C LYS A 50 2.11 -0.17 6.59
N ILE A 51 1.64 0.51 5.57
CA ILE A 51 2.33 0.64 4.29
C ILE A 51 2.36 2.09 3.88
N ARG A 52 3.37 2.42 3.10
CA ARG A 52 3.60 3.73 2.54
C ARG A 52 3.68 3.59 1.03
N LEU A 53 2.85 4.38 0.34
CA LEU A 53 2.75 4.39 -1.10
C LEU A 53 3.37 5.66 -1.65
N THR A 54 4.19 5.48 -2.67
CA THR A 54 4.86 6.58 -3.36
C THR A 54 4.55 6.43 -4.83
N GLU A 55 4.11 7.48 -5.51
CA GLU A 55 3.87 7.40 -6.95
C GLU A 55 5.20 7.07 -7.66
N LYS A 56 5.18 5.98 -8.43
CA LYS A 56 6.32 5.53 -9.19
C LYS A 56 6.37 6.43 -10.41
N ARG A 57 7.16 7.50 -10.30
CA ARG A 57 7.38 8.44 -11.40
C ARG A 57 8.21 7.75 -12.49
N TRP A 58 7.58 6.90 -13.27
CA TRP A 58 8.04 6.62 -14.63
C TRP A 58 7.59 7.82 -15.47
N GLY A 59 8.50 8.40 -16.26
CA GLY A 59 8.21 9.55 -17.10
C GLY A 59 7.05 9.30 -18.09
N PRO A 60 6.57 10.34 -18.80
CA PRO A 60 5.31 10.39 -19.54
C PRO A 60 5.17 9.43 -20.75
N ASP A 61 5.96 8.37 -20.86
CA ASP A 61 6.06 7.52 -22.05
C ASP A 61 5.78 6.04 -21.74
N SER A 62 4.52 5.72 -21.47
CA SER A 62 4.01 4.40 -21.85
C SER A 62 2.65 4.57 -22.50
N PRO A 63 2.59 4.57 -23.85
CA PRO A 63 1.31 4.57 -24.54
C PRO A 63 0.59 3.28 -24.16
N ALA A 64 -0.66 3.42 -23.76
CA ALA A 64 -1.55 2.28 -23.55
C ALA A 64 -1.59 1.43 -24.85
N PRO A 65 -1.56 0.10 -24.75
CA PRO A 65 -1.71 -0.78 -25.91
C PRO A 65 -3.08 -0.62 -26.59
#